data_AF-A0A183FES2-F1
#
_entry.id   AF-A0A183FES2-F1
#
_cell.length_a   1.000
_cell.length_b   1.000
_cell.length_c   1.000
_cell.angle_alpha   90.00
_cell.angle_beta   90.00
_cell.angle_gamma   90.00
#
_symmetry.space_group_name_H-M   'P 1'
#
loop_
_entity.id
_entity.type
_entity.pdbx_description
1 polymer ?
#
loop_
_entity_poly.entity_id
_entity_poly.type
_entity_poly.pdbx_seq_one_letter_code
_entity_poly.pdbx_strand_id
1 'polypeptide(L)'
;MTAFSYDTQEVDPYDDDYLLCFGLFHVTAAAKFFSCYFFVVCLLVSGLNFLAFGFDHTWLSVFCVLFTIYSISTVYGVFLEKKLFLLPFICFQGLTTIVVLTVTVILAFLGVATNAIQKHHEDSKPLRDLYHQYNLDPDDEITQTIAAWSVLVIMLALLGISLFSWWVIYSTYRIYASRDRVGRVGYCQGVPTTERL
;
A
#
# COMPACT_ATOMS: atom_id res chain seq x y z
N MET A 1 -12.07 -27.46 49.42
CA MET A 1 -12.74 -27.26 48.12
C MET A 1 -13.46 -25.93 48.17
N THR A 2 -12.92 -24.95 47.45
CA THR A 2 -13.62 -23.81 46.83
C THR A 2 -12.57 -23.22 45.91
N ALA A 3 -12.67 -23.60 44.64
CA ALA A 3 -11.78 -23.16 43.58
C ALA A 3 -11.99 -21.67 43.36
N PHE A 4 -10.92 -20.88 43.55
CA PHE A 4 -10.83 -19.58 42.91
C PHE A 4 -10.69 -19.84 41.42
N SER A 5 -11.74 -19.57 40.64
CA SER A 5 -11.60 -19.47 39.20
C SER A 5 -10.75 -18.23 38.93
N TYR A 6 -9.46 -18.46 38.68
CA TYR A 6 -8.68 -17.49 37.95
C TYR A 6 -9.30 -17.40 36.56
N ASP A 7 -10.16 -16.41 36.37
CA ASP A 7 -10.53 -15.94 35.05
C ASP A 7 -9.28 -15.24 34.50
N THR A 8 -8.36 -16.01 33.94
CA THR A 8 -7.24 -15.51 33.15
C THR A 8 -7.76 -15.12 31.78
N GLN A 9 -8.70 -14.17 31.72
CA GLN A 9 -8.62 -13.20 30.65
C GLN A 9 -7.47 -12.27 31.04
N GLU A 10 -6.25 -12.68 30.68
CA GLU A 10 -5.21 -11.69 30.41
C GLU A 10 -5.77 -10.81 29.30
N VAL A 11 -6.46 -9.74 29.70
CA VAL A 11 -6.78 -8.63 28.81
C VAL A 11 -5.42 -8.10 28.41
N ASP A 12 -4.97 -8.52 27.21
CA ASP A 12 -3.72 -8.07 26.61
C ASP A 12 -3.81 -6.54 26.61
N PRO A 13 -3.01 -5.81 27.42
CA PRO A 13 -3.22 -4.39 27.72
C PRO A 13 -2.95 -3.47 26.52
N TYR A 14 -2.83 -4.04 25.33
CA TYR A 14 -2.72 -3.38 24.05
C TYR A 14 -3.99 -3.48 23.20
N ASP A 15 -5.10 -4.07 23.70
CA ASP A 15 -6.37 -4.23 22.96
C ASP A 15 -6.97 -2.93 22.39
N ASP A 16 -6.61 -1.79 22.99
CA ASP A 16 -7.13 -0.48 22.63
C ASP A 16 -6.36 0.26 21.52
N ASP A 17 -5.17 -0.20 21.12
CA ASP A 17 -4.38 0.43 20.03
C ASP A 17 -4.75 -0.10 18.62
N TYR A 18 -5.76 -0.98 18.55
CA TYR A 18 -5.99 -1.84 17.39
C TYR A 18 -7.03 -1.36 16.40
N LEU A 19 -7.62 -0.18 16.59
CA LEU A 19 -8.82 0.25 15.87
C LEU A 19 -8.55 1.38 14.87
N LEU A 20 -8.91 1.12 13.62
CA LEU A 20 -8.89 2.02 12.47
C LEU A 20 -10.32 2.55 12.23
N CYS A 21 -10.44 3.83 11.84
CA CYS A 21 -11.73 4.52 11.62
C CYS A 21 -12.67 4.50 12.85
N PHE A 22 -12.30 5.16 13.95
CA PHE A 22 -13.16 5.31 15.15
C PHE A 22 -13.67 4.01 15.79
N GLY A 23 -12.91 2.91 15.73
CA GLY A 23 -13.37 1.65 16.33
C GLY A 23 -14.00 0.64 15.36
N LEU A 24 -14.03 0.92 14.06
CA LEU A 24 -14.76 0.06 13.11
C LEU A 24 -13.96 -1.15 12.62
N PHE A 25 -12.63 -1.05 12.48
CA PHE A 25 -11.83 -2.12 11.89
C PHE A 25 -10.50 -2.35 12.60
N HIS A 26 -10.07 -3.60 12.71
CA HIS A 26 -8.73 -3.90 13.19
C HIS A 26 -7.66 -3.54 12.15
N VAL A 27 -6.58 -2.88 12.57
CA VAL A 27 -5.44 -2.54 11.69
C VAL A 27 -4.87 -3.78 10.98
N THR A 28 -4.85 -4.92 11.67
CA THR A 28 -4.41 -6.21 11.14
C THR A 28 -5.34 -6.75 10.04
N ALA A 29 -6.65 -6.50 10.13
CA ALA A 29 -7.61 -6.87 9.09
C ALA A 29 -7.43 -6.01 7.83
N ALA A 30 -7.23 -4.70 8.01
CA ALA A 30 -6.92 -3.80 6.91
C ALA A 30 -5.59 -4.18 6.22
N ALA A 31 -4.56 -4.56 6.99
CA ALA A 31 -3.29 -5.03 6.45
C ALA A 31 -3.44 -6.30 5.61
N LYS A 32 -4.26 -7.26 6.05
CA LYS A 32 -4.60 -8.46 5.27
C LYS A 32 -5.27 -8.09 3.95
N PHE A 33 -6.28 -7.21 4.00
CA PHE A 33 -6.96 -6.72 2.79
C PHE A 33 -5.99 -6.06 1.80
N PHE A 34 -5.16 -5.11 2.25
CA PHE A 34 -4.18 -4.46 1.39
C PHE A 34 -3.15 -5.43 0.84
N SER A 35 -2.66 -6.38 1.64
CA SER A 35 -1.71 -7.38 1.15
C SER A 35 -2.29 -8.25 0.03
N CYS A 36 -3.54 -8.69 0.15
CA CYS A 36 -4.24 -9.44 -0.89
C CYS A 36 -4.52 -8.58 -2.11
N TYR A 37 -4.95 -7.33 -1.91
CA TYR A 37 -5.18 -6.37 -2.99
C TYR A 37 -3.91 -6.15 -3.82
N PHE A 38 -2.78 -5.84 -3.18
CA PHE A 38 -1.50 -5.67 -3.88
C PHE A 38 -1.08 -6.95 -4.61
N PHE A 39 -1.23 -8.12 -3.99
CA PHE A 39 -0.91 -9.39 -4.64
C PHE A 39 -1.74 -9.63 -5.91
N VAL A 40 -3.06 -9.39 -5.87
CA VAL A 40 -3.94 -9.53 -7.04
C VAL A 40 -3.57 -8.54 -8.14
N VAL A 41 -3.31 -7.28 -7.79
CA VAL A 41 -2.86 -6.26 -8.74
C VAL A 41 -1.52 -6.66 -9.37
N CYS A 42 -0.56 -7.16 -8.59
CA CYS A 42 0.72 -7.65 -9.10
C CYS A 42 0.54 -8.81 -10.08
N LEU A 43 -0.34 -9.76 -9.78
CA LEU A 43 -0.64 -10.88 -10.66
C LEU A 43 -1.29 -10.41 -11.97
N LEU A 44 -2.23 -9.47 -11.91
CA LEU A 44 -2.87 -8.90 -13.09
C LEU A 44 -1.85 -8.18 -13.97
N VAL A 45 -1.02 -7.30 -13.41
CA VAL A 45 0.01 -6.57 -14.16
C VAL A 45 1.02 -7.53 -14.79
N SER A 46 1.48 -8.53 -14.03
CA SER A 46 2.43 -9.52 -14.54
C SER A 46 1.83 -10.41 -15.63
N GLY A 47 0.56 -10.81 -15.47
CA GLY A 47 -0.18 -11.60 -16.45
C GLY A 47 -0.46 -10.83 -17.74
N LEU A 48 -0.88 -9.56 -17.63
CA LEU A 48 -1.08 -8.68 -18.78
C LEU A 48 0.23 -8.42 -19.52
N ASN A 49 1.33 -8.20 -18.80
CA ASN A 49 2.64 -8.05 -19.42
C ASN A 49 3.04 -9.30 -20.20
N PHE A 50 2.85 -10.48 -19.61
CA PHE A 50 3.14 -11.75 -20.29
C PHE A 50 2.29 -11.97 -21.53
N LEU A 51 0.99 -11.63 -21.47
CA LEU A 51 0.07 -11.74 -22.61
C LEU A 51 0.39 -10.75 -23.74
N ALA A 52 0.77 -9.51 -23.39
CA ALA A 52 0.99 -8.44 -24.36
C ALA A 52 2.36 -8.53 -25.04
N PHE A 53 3.40 -8.96 -24.32
CA PHE A 53 4.79 -8.86 -24.77
C PHE A 53 5.55 -10.19 -24.77
N GLY A 54 4.95 -11.28 -24.29
CA GLY A 54 5.61 -12.58 -24.19
C GLY A 54 6.92 -12.52 -23.40
N PHE A 55 7.92 -13.29 -23.84
CA PHE A 55 9.27 -13.28 -23.26
C PHE A 55 10.22 -12.26 -23.93
N ASP A 56 9.77 -11.53 -24.94
CA ASP A 56 10.64 -10.75 -25.82
C ASP A 56 11.21 -9.49 -25.12
N HIS A 57 10.52 -8.97 -24.10
CA HIS A 57 11.05 -7.91 -23.23
C HIS A 57 11.55 -8.48 -21.88
N THR A 58 12.76 -9.05 -21.92
CA THR A 58 13.43 -9.68 -20.76
C THR A 58 13.47 -8.78 -19.52
N TRP A 59 13.71 -7.48 -19.67
CA TRP A 59 13.78 -6.56 -18.54
C TRP A 59 12.44 -6.39 -17.81
N LEU A 60 11.35 -6.10 -18.54
CA LEU A 60 10.04 -5.86 -17.93
C LEU A 60 9.50 -7.14 -17.27
N SER A 61 9.72 -8.28 -17.91
CA SER A 61 9.40 -9.60 -17.35
C SER A 61 10.13 -9.88 -16.04
N VAL A 62 11.45 -9.60 -15.97
CA VAL A 62 12.23 -9.72 -14.73
C VAL A 62 11.71 -8.80 -13.63
N PHE A 63 11.37 -7.54 -13.95
CA PHE A 63 10.77 -6.61 -12.99
C PHE A 63 9.43 -7.14 -12.45
N CYS A 64 8.55 -7.67 -13.30
CA CYS A 64 7.28 -8.27 -12.88
C CYS A 64 7.48 -9.46 -11.93
N VAL A 65 8.45 -10.33 -12.20
CA VAL A 65 8.78 -11.47 -11.32
C VAL A 65 9.27 -10.99 -9.96
N LEU A 66 10.21 -10.04 -9.92
CA LEU A 66 10.72 -9.47 -8.66
C LEU A 66 9.61 -8.78 -7.86
N PHE A 67 8.73 -8.05 -8.54
CA PHE A 67 7.59 -7.38 -7.92
C PHE A 67 6.56 -8.38 -7.36
N THR A 68 6.38 -9.51 -8.05
CA THR A 68 5.53 -10.61 -7.56
C THR A 68 6.14 -11.26 -6.31
N ILE A 69 7.44 -11.55 -6.29
CA ILE A 69 8.15 -12.07 -5.10
C ILE A 69 8.01 -11.10 -3.92
N TYR A 70 8.18 -9.81 -4.16
CA TYR A 70 7.99 -8.75 -3.17
C TYR A 70 6.56 -8.74 -2.59
N SER A 71 5.53 -8.90 -3.45
CA SER A 71 4.15 -8.98 -2.99
C SER A 71 3.85 -10.24 -2.18
N ILE A 72 4.41 -11.40 -2.57
CA ILE A 72 4.30 -12.66 -1.83
C ILE A 72 4.96 -12.54 -0.46
N SER A 73 6.16 -11.94 -0.38
CA SER A 73 6.83 -11.65 0.90
C SER A 73 5.93 -10.83 1.82
N THR A 74 5.24 -9.83 1.28
CA THR A 74 4.34 -8.97 2.06
C THR A 74 3.15 -9.74 2.59
N VAL A 75 2.48 -10.54 1.75
CA VAL A 75 1.38 -11.42 2.15
C VAL A 75 1.86 -12.40 3.23
N TYR A 76 2.99 -13.08 3.01
CA TYR A 76 3.57 -14.01 3.95
C TYR A 76 3.85 -13.34 5.31
N GLY A 77 4.43 -12.14 5.31
CA GLY A 77 4.71 -11.36 6.52
C GLY A 77 3.46 -10.95 7.28
N VAL A 78 2.39 -10.57 6.59
CA VAL A 78 1.11 -10.19 7.21
C VAL A 78 0.41 -11.40 7.82
N PHE A 79 0.31 -12.52 7.08
CA PHE A 79 -0.45 -13.70 7.51
C PHE A 79 0.24 -14.53 8.60
N LEU A 80 1.58 -14.61 8.58
CA LEU A 80 2.34 -15.35 9.59
C LEU A 80 2.89 -14.47 10.72
N GLU A 81 2.46 -13.21 10.75
CA GLU A 81 2.84 -12.22 11.75
C GLU A 81 4.37 -12.04 11.88
N LYS A 82 5.09 -12.22 10.76
CA LYS A 82 6.55 -12.15 10.71
C LYS A 82 7.02 -10.77 10.26
N LYS A 83 7.42 -9.93 11.22
CA LYS A 83 7.85 -8.55 10.99
C LYS A 83 8.99 -8.36 9.98
N LEU A 84 9.91 -9.33 9.85
CA LEU A 84 11.05 -9.24 8.93
C LEU A 84 10.62 -9.18 7.45
N PHE A 85 9.54 -9.87 7.09
CA PHE A 85 9.05 -9.91 5.70
C PHE A 85 8.24 -8.67 5.31
N LEU A 86 7.82 -7.85 6.28
CA LEU A 86 7.15 -6.56 6.06
C LEU A 86 8.14 -5.42 5.80
N LEU A 87 9.38 -5.56 6.27
CA LEU A 87 10.41 -4.53 6.18
C LEU A 87 10.75 -4.10 4.73
N PRO A 88 10.94 -5.02 3.75
CA PRO A 88 11.15 -4.60 2.36
C PRO A 88 9.97 -3.78 1.84
N PHE A 89 8.74 -4.15 2.20
CA PHE A 89 7.55 -3.39 1.78
C PHE A 89 7.59 -1.96 2.32
N ILE A 90 7.83 -1.80 3.61
CA ILE A 90 7.87 -0.48 4.26
C ILE A 90 8.96 0.40 3.66
N CYS A 91 10.16 -0.14 3.41
CA CYS A 91 11.28 0.64 2.87
C CYS A 91 11.04 1.06 1.41
N PHE A 92 10.73 0.10 0.52
CA PHE A 92 10.57 0.39 -0.90
C PHE A 92 9.29 1.16 -1.20
N GLN A 93 8.17 0.80 -0.58
CA GLN A 93 6.91 1.53 -0.76
C GLN A 93 6.99 2.94 -0.15
N GLY A 94 7.67 3.10 0.99
CA GLY A 94 7.87 4.41 1.61
C GLY A 94 8.72 5.33 0.72
N LEU A 95 9.85 4.82 0.22
CA LEU A 95 10.75 5.58 -0.65
C LEU A 95 10.07 5.95 -1.97
N THR A 96 9.39 5.00 -2.61
CA THR A 96 8.64 5.27 -3.86
C THR A 96 7.54 6.29 -3.62
N THR A 97 6.81 6.22 -2.52
CA THR A 97 5.76 7.21 -2.20
C THR A 97 6.32 8.61 -2.00
N ILE A 98 7.47 8.77 -1.34
CA ILE A 98 8.15 10.07 -1.19
C ILE A 98 8.59 10.62 -2.55
N VAL A 99 9.19 9.78 -3.39
CA VAL A 99 9.63 10.17 -4.75
C VAL A 99 8.43 10.60 -5.58
N VAL A 100 7.35 9.80 -5.61
CA VAL A 100 6.13 10.12 -6.36
C VAL A 100 5.50 11.40 -5.83
N LEU A 101 5.40 11.59 -4.51
CA LEU A 101 4.90 12.83 -3.91
C LEU A 101 5.71 14.05 -4.34
N THR A 102 7.03 13.94 -4.31
CA THR A 102 7.92 15.02 -4.75
C THR A 102 7.70 15.35 -6.22
N VAL A 103 7.62 14.33 -7.08
CA VAL A 103 7.34 14.50 -8.51
C VAL A 103 5.96 15.12 -8.75
N THR A 104 4.92 14.65 -8.06
CA THR A 104 3.55 15.19 -8.16
C THR A 104 3.51 16.66 -7.74
N VAL A 105 4.19 17.04 -6.66
CA VAL A 105 4.27 18.45 -6.21
C VAL A 105 5.01 19.30 -7.24
N ILE A 106 6.12 18.83 -7.81
CA ILE A 106 6.85 19.54 -8.86
C ILE A 106 5.98 19.72 -10.11
N LEU A 107 5.29 18.65 -10.54
CA LEU A 107 4.39 18.69 -11.70
C LEU A 107 3.20 19.63 -11.50
N ALA A 108 2.64 19.66 -10.29
CA ALA A 108 1.57 20.59 -9.91
C ALA A 108 2.08 22.03 -9.85
N PHE A 109 3.26 22.27 -9.26
CA PHE A 109 3.81 23.62 -9.10
C PHE A 109 4.28 24.23 -10.42
N LEU A 110 4.93 23.44 -11.28
CA LEU A 110 5.40 23.91 -12.58
C LEU A 110 4.29 23.96 -13.64
N GLY A 111 3.08 23.47 -13.34
CA GLY A 111 2.00 23.34 -14.32
C GLY A 111 2.34 22.44 -15.51
N VAL A 112 3.44 21.67 -15.44
CA VAL A 112 3.94 20.84 -16.55
C VAL A 112 2.95 19.73 -16.89
N ALA A 113 2.28 19.16 -15.89
CA ALA A 113 1.21 18.19 -16.14
C ALA A 113 0.04 18.83 -16.90
N THR A 114 -0.40 20.02 -16.47
CA THR A 114 -1.49 20.77 -17.14
C THR A 114 -1.11 21.12 -18.58
N ASN A 115 0.12 21.60 -18.81
CA ASN A 115 0.62 21.96 -20.14
C ASN A 115 0.79 20.74 -21.06
N ALA A 116 1.26 19.61 -20.52
CA ALA A 116 1.39 18.36 -21.26
C ALA A 116 0.02 17.76 -21.61
N ILE A 117 -0.97 17.87 -20.71
CA ILE A 117 -2.34 17.41 -20.94
C ILE A 117 -3.01 18.31 -21.98
N GLN A 118 -2.86 19.64 -21.89
CA GLN A 118 -3.34 20.58 -22.89
C GLN A 118 -2.77 20.26 -24.27
N LYS A 119 -1.47 20.04 -24.37
CA LYS A 119 -0.84 19.64 -25.63
C LYS A 119 -1.36 18.30 -26.15
N HIS A 120 -1.54 17.32 -25.26
CA HIS A 120 -2.10 16.02 -25.66
C HIS A 120 -3.56 16.12 -26.11
N HIS A 121 -4.34 17.00 -25.48
CA HIS A 121 -5.72 17.31 -25.85
C HIS A 121 -5.80 17.95 -27.24
N GLU A 122 -4.88 18.85 -27.57
CA GLU A 122 -4.78 19.47 -28.90
C GLU A 122 -4.32 18.48 -29.98
N ASP A 123 -3.33 17.63 -29.68
CA ASP A 123 -2.70 16.72 -30.65
C ASP A 123 -3.46 15.39 -30.86
N SER A 124 -4.25 14.94 -29.88
CA SER A 124 -4.87 13.60 -29.90
C SER A 124 -6.21 13.58 -30.63
N LYS A 125 -6.18 13.23 -31.93
CA LYS A 125 -7.37 12.93 -32.73
C LYS A 125 -8.38 11.98 -32.06
N PRO A 126 -7.98 10.82 -31.49
CA PRO A 126 -8.96 9.89 -30.91
C PRO A 126 -9.66 10.46 -29.67
N LEU A 127 -9.01 11.37 -28.93
CA LEU A 127 -9.63 12.03 -27.78
C LEU A 127 -10.65 13.09 -28.24
N ARG A 128 -10.32 13.86 -29.29
CA ARG A 128 -11.23 14.84 -29.88
C ARG A 128 -12.45 14.20 -30.53
N ASP A 129 -12.26 13.06 -31.21
CA ASP A 129 -13.36 12.26 -31.75
C ASP A 129 -14.31 11.76 -30.63
N LEU A 130 -13.75 11.41 -29.46
CA LEU A 130 -14.54 11.03 -28.29
C LEU A 130 -15.37 12.22 -27.77
N TYR A 131 -14.80 13.42 -27.70
CA TYR A 131 -15.55 14.61 -27.27
C TYR A 131 -16.71 14.92 -28.22
N HIS A 132 -16.46 14.88 -29.53
CA HIS A 132 -17.52 15.05 -30.53
C HIS A 132 -18.60 13.97 -30.43
N GLN A 133 -18.24 12.72 -30.12
CA GLN A 133 -19.19 11.64 -29.91
C GLN A 133 -20.17 11.91 -28.74
N TYR A 134 -19.72 12.62 -27.71
CA TYR A 134 -20.52 13.00 -26.55
C TYR A 134 -21.07 14.43 -26.60
N ASN A 135 -21.02 15.10 -27.77
CA ASN A 135 -21.40 16.51 -27.95
C ASN A 135 -20.67 17.48 -27.01
N LEU A 136 -19.44 17.16 -26.64
CA LEU A 136 -18.54 18.06 -25.91
C LEU A 136 -17.72 18.86 -26.92
N ASP A 137 -17.65 20.18 -26.72
CA ASP A 137 -16.77 21.03 -27.52
C ASP A 137 -15.33 20.88 -26.99
N PRO A 138 -14.40 20.32 -27.81
CA PRO A 138 -13.01 20.17 -27.40
C PRO A 138 -12.29 21.51 -27.22
N ASP A 139 -12.78 22.59 -27.83
CA ASP A 139 -12.12 23.90 -27.79
C ASP A 139 -12.68 24.78 -26.65
N ASP A 140 -13.62 24.25 -25.85
CA ASP A 140 -14.15 24.92 -24.65
C ASP A 140 -13.18 24.83 -23.46
N GLU A 141 -12.87 26.00 -22.88
CA GLU A 141 -11.92 26.16 -21.76
C GLU A 141 -12.34 25.33 -20.53
N ILE A 142 -13.65 25.16 -20.33
CA ILE A 142 -14.21 24.38 -19.22
C ILE A 142 -13.91 22.89 -19.40
N THR A 143 -14.15 22.34 -20.59
CA THR A 143 -13.90 20.92 -20.90
C THR A 143 -12.42 20.58 -20.74
N GLN A 144 -11.54 21.44 -21.23
CA GLN A 144 -10.09 21.26 -21.12
C GLN A 144 -9.60 21.34 -19.67
N THR A 145 -10.15 22.27 -18.88
CA THR A 145 -9.81 22.42 -17.46
C THR A 145 -10.26 21.19 -16.66
N ILE A 146 -11.48 20.69 -16.89
CA ILE A 146 -12.01 19.50 -16.22
C ILE A 146 -11.15 18.27 -16.54
N ALA A 147 -10.78 18.08 -17.81
CA ALA A 147 -9.92 16.98 -18.23
C ALA A 147 -8.56 17.03 -17.52
N ALA A 148 -7.90 18.19 -17.51
CA ALA A 148 -6.61 18.35 -16.83
C ALA A 148 -6.69 18.13 -15.31
N TRP A 149 -7.74 18.65 -14.65
CA TRP A 149 -7.95 18.47 -13.22
C TRP A 149 -8.28 17.02 -12.86
N SER A 150 -9.03 16.30 -13.69
CA SER A 150 -9.41 14.91 -13.42
C SER A 150 -8.18 13.99 -13.30
N VAL A 151 -7.17 14.17 -14.17
CA VAL A 151 -5.92 13.41 -14.11
C VAL A 151 -5.16 13.70 -12.82
N LEU A 152 -5.10 14.96 -12.40
CA LEU A 152 -4.45 15.37 -11.15
C LEU A 152 -5.17 14.78 -9.92
N VAL A 153 -6.50 14.82 -9.91
CA VAL A 153 -7.32 14.21 -8.85
C VAL A 153 -7.12 12.70 -8.78
N ILE A 154 -7.07 12.01 -9.92
CA ILE A 154 -6.80 10.57 -9.97
C ILE A 154 -5.40 10.27 -9.43
N MET A 155 -4.37 11.03 -9.83
CA MET A 155 -3.02 10.87 -9.27
C MET A 155 -2.99 11.07 -7.76
N LEU A 156 -3.65 12.11 -7.25
CA LEU A 156 -3.75 12.37 -5.80
C LEU A 156 -4.46 11.24 -5.07
N ALA A 157 -5.54 10.70 -5.64
CA ALA A 157 -6.26 9.57 -5.06
C ALA A 157 -5.36 8.32 -4.97
N LEU A 158 -4.63 7.98 -6.04
CA LEU A 158 -3.67 6.87 -6.04
C LEU A 158 -2.56 7.07 -5.01
N LEU A 159 -2.06 8.30 -4.87
CA LEU A 159 -1.03 8.65 -3.89
C LEU A 159 -1.56 8.51 -2.46
N GLY A 160 -2.79 8.98 -2.21
CA GLY A 160 -3.49 8.82 -0.93
C GLY A 160 -3.66 7.35 -0.56
N ILE A 161 -4.10 6.51 -1.50
CA ILE A 161 -4.20 5.05 -1.29
C ILE A 161 -2.84 4.45 -0.98
N SER A 162 -1.78 4.85 -1.71
CA SER A 162 -0.41 4.37 -1.46
C SER A 162 0.06 4.73 -0.05
N LEU A 163 -0.05 6.01 0.35
CA LEU A 163 0.32 6.50 1.67
C LEU A 163 -0.44 5.78 2.79
N PHE A 164 -1.77 5.64 2.61
CA PHE A 164 -2.61 4.97 3.58
C PHE A 164 -2.22 3.49 3.73
N SER A 165 -2.02 2.79 2.62
CA SER A 165 -1.60 1.40 2.64
C SER A 165 -0.22 1.20 3.31
N TRP A 166 0.73 2.11 3.06
CA TRP A 166 2.02 2.11 3.73
C TRP A 166 1.87 2.30 5.24
N TRP A 167 1.05 3.25 5.67
CA TRP A 167 0.80 3.53 7.07
C TRP A 167 0.14 2.34 7.80
N VAL A 168 -0.81 1.65 7.15
CA VAL A 168 -1.44 0.43 7.69
C VAL A 168 -0.42 -0.69 7.90
N ILE A 169 0.44 -0.95 6.91
CA ILE A 169 1.47 -1.99 6.99
C ILE A 169 2.55 -1.62 8.02
N TYR A 170 2.95 -0.35 8.09
CA TYR A 170 3.88 0.15 9.10
C TYR A 170 3.33 0.00 10.53
N SER A 171 2.05 0.34 10.72
CA SER A 171 1.37 0.17 12.01
C SER A 171 1.32 -1.30 12.41
N THR A 172 1.03 -2.20 11.46
CA THR A 172 1.07 -3.65 11.66
C THR A 172 2.47 -4.14 12.04
N TYR A 173 3.52 -3.62 11.40
CA TYR A 173 4.90 -3.93 11.77
C TYR A 173 5.22 -3.49 13.21
N ARG A 174 4.77 -2.31 13.64
CA ARG A 174 4.95 -1.85 15.02
C ARG A 174 4.29 -2.77 16.03
N ILE A 175 3.08 -3.26 15.72
CA ILE A 175 2.35 -4.23 16.56
C ILE A 175 3.12 -5.55 16.67
N TYR A 176 3.60 -6.09 15.55
CA TYR A 176 4.39 -7.32 15.60
C TYR A 176 5.73 -7.13 16.34
N ALA A 177 6.32 -5.94 16.23
CA ALA A 177 7.55 -5.61 16.94
C ALA A 177 7.35 -5.44 18.46
N SER A 178 6.19 -4.93 18.93
CA SER A 178 5.88 -4.82 20.36
C SER A 178 5.59 -6.19 20.96
N ARG A 179 4.80 -7.04 20.28
CA ARG A 179 4.52 -8.43 20.71
C ARG A 179 5.79 -9.26 20.89
N ASP A 180 6.73 -9.17 19.95
CA ASP A 180 8.03 -9.84 20.04
C ASP A 180 8.87 -9.38 21.26
N ARG A 181 8.70 -8.14 21.72
CA ARG A 181 9.40 -7.63 22.91
C ARG A 181 8.78 -8.20 24.18
N VAL A 182 7.45 -8.21 24.27
CA VAL A 182 6.72 -8.77 25.42
C VAL A 182 6.99 -10.27 25.55
N GLY A 183 6.94 -11.02 24.44
CA GLY A 183 7.27 -12.45 24.44
C GLY A 183 8.66 -12.76 24.98
N ARG A 184 9.68 -11.94 24.65
CA ARG A 184 11.04 -12.10 25.21
C ARG A 184 11.12 -11.80 26.70
N VAL A 185 10.38 -10.81 27.20
CA VAL A 185 10.38 -10.48 28.63
C VAL A 185 9.76 -11.62 29.45
N GLY A 186 8.72 -12.29 28.93
CA GLY A 186 8.15 -13.50 29.53
C GLY A 186 9.14 -14.67 29.60
N TYR A 187 9.97 -14.86 28.57
CA TYR A 187 11.06 -15.86 28.61
C TYR A 187 12.15 -15.52 29.66
N CYS A 188 12.44 -14.24 29.88
CA CYS A 188 13.39 -13.81 30.90
C CYS A 188 12.88 -13.95 32.34
N GLN A 189 11.57 -14.03 32.55
CA GLN A 189 10.97 -14.31 33.87
C GLN A 189 10.93 -15.81 34.22
N GLY A 190 11.20 -16.69 33.25
CA GLY A 190 11.16 -18.15 33.41
C GLY A 190 12.51 -18.82 33.73
N VAL A 191 13.60 -18.07 33.91
CA VAL A 191 14.89 -18.64 34.31
C VAL A 191 15.01 -18.55 35.83
N PRO A 192 14.71 -19.61 36.61
CA PRO A 192 15.06 -19.62 38.02
C PRO A 192 16.57 -19.48 38.11
N THR A 193 17.03 -18.41 38.75
CA THR A 193 18.41 -18.29 39.22
C THR A 193 18.67 -19.50 40.13
N THR A 194 19.31 -20.53 39.60
CA THR A 194 19.94 -21.59 40.38
C THR A 194 21.15 -21.00 41.08
N GLU A 195 20.89 -20.18 42.10
CA GLU A 195 21.83 -19.99 43.20
C GLU A 195 21.38 -20.91 44.33
N ARG A 196 22.35 -21.66 44.85
CA ARG A 196 22.32 -22.61 45.98
C ARG A 196 22.07 -24.07 45.59
N LEU A 197 23.18 -24.75 45.32
CA LEU A 197 23.61 -25.93 46.08
C LEU A 197 25.14 -25.96 46.13
#